data_AF-A0A2M6XY51-F1
#
_entry.id   AF-A0A2M6XY51-F1
#
_cell.length_a   1.000
_cell.length_b   1.000
_cell.length_c   1.000
_cell.angle_alpha   90.00
_cell.angle_beta   90.00
_cell.angle_gamma   90.00
#
_symmetry.space_group_name_H-M   'P 1'
#
loop_
_entity.id
_entity.type
_entity.pdbx_description
1 polymer ?
#
loop_
_entity_poly.entity_id
_entity_poly.type
_entity_poly.pdbx_seq_one_letter_code
_entity_poly.pdbx_strand_id
1 'polypeptide(L)' 'MIAQELEVSLHLAFVEARQRRHEFITVEHLLLAMLDNPSAAHVLRACGADLEELRAVLNRHIETHTPVVPGV' A
#
# COMPACT_ATOMS: atom_id res chain seq x y z
N MET A 1 -21.05 -2.90 5.59
CA MET A 1 -20.19 -1.92 6.27
C MET A 1 -18.80 -2.51 6.32
N ILE A 2 -17.78 -1.74 5.91
CA ILE A 2 -16.39 -2.22 5.93
C ILE A 2 -15.87 -2.09 7.38
N ALA A 3 -14.97 -2.98 7.79
CA ALA A 3 -14.38 -2.91 9.14
C ALA A 3 -13.54 -1.64 9.30
N GLN A 4 -13.59 -1.01 10.48
CA GLN A 4 -12.88 0.22 10.78
C GLN A 4 -11.37 0.11 10.55
N GLU A 5 -10.78 -1.05 10.87
CA GLU A 5 -9.35 -1.32 10.65
C GLU A 5 -8.97 -1.23 9.17
N LEU A 6 -9.82 -1.75 8.28
CA LEU A 6 -9.61 -1.69 6.83
C LEU A 6 -9.81 -0.27 6.30
N GLU A 7 -10.75 0.49 6.86
CA GLU A 7 -10.94 1.90 6.51
C GLU A 7 -9.69 2.74 6.82
N VAL A 8 -9.06 2.51 7.97
CA VAL A 8 -7.79 3.18 8.33
C VAL A 8 -6.69 2.86 7.32
N SER A 9 -6.50 1.58 6.97
CA SER A 9 -5.47 1.20 6.01
C SER A 9 -5.73 1.77 4.60
N LEU A 10 -6.99 1.81 4.16
CA LEU A 10 -7.37 2.46 2.90
C LEU A 10 -7.04 3.95 2.91
N HIS A 11 -7.32 4.62 4.03
CA HIS A 11 -7.02 6.04 4.19
C HIS A 11 -5.51 6.31 4.14
N LEU A 12 -4.69 5.45 4.77
CA LEU A 12 -3.23 5.56 4.72
C LEU A 12 -2.70 5.40 3.30
N ALA A 13 -3.15 4.38 2.56
CA ALA A 13 -2.78 4.19 1.15
C ALA A 13 -3.10 5.43 0.30
N PHE A 14 -4.28 6.03 0.53
CA PHE A 14 -4.72 7.24 -0.16
C PHE A 14 -3.84 8.46 0.17
N VAL A 15 -3.56 8.69 1.45
CA VAL A 15 -2.72 9.82 1.89
C VAL A 15 -1.32 9.71 1.30
N GLU A 16 -0.71 8.52 1.37
CA GLU A 16 0.65 8.31 0.87
C GLU A 16 0.75 8.50 -0.66
N ALA A 17 -0.18 7.92 -1.42
CA ALA A 17 -0.22 8.10 -2.87
C ALA A 17 -0.37 9.58 -3.26
N ARG A 18 -1.22 10.34 -2.55
CA ARG A 18 -1.38 11.79 -2.80
C ARG A 18 -0.15 12.59 -2.41
N GLN A 19 0.52 12.27 -1.30
CA GLN A 19 1.76 12.93 -0.91
C GLN A 19 2.86 12.75 -1.95
N ARG A 20 2.94 11.56 -2.56
CA ARG A 20 3.85 11.27 -3.67
C ARG A 20 3.36 11.78 -5.03
N ARG A 21 2.16 12.42 -5.07
CA ARG A 21 1.47 12.91 -6.28
C ARG A 21 1.30 11.83 -7.35
N HIS A 22 1.11 10.59 -6.92
CA HIS A 22 0.75 9.50 -7.82
C HIS A 22 -0.60 9.79 -8.48
N GLU A 23 -0.66 9.65 -9.80
CA GLU A 23 -1.86 9.90 -10.60
C GLU A 23 -2.97 8.90 -10.26
N PHE A 24 -2.59 7.68 -9.86
CA PHE A 24 -3.50 6.61 -9.52
C PHE A 24 -3.16 6.00 -8.17
N ILE A 25 -4.20 5.52 -7.49
CA ILE A 25 -4.07 4.60 -6.35
C ILE A 25 -4.32 3.21 -6.89
N THR A 26 -3.31 2.37 -6.82
CA THR A 26 -3.32 1.01 -7.37
C THR A 26 -3.52 -0.03 -6.27
N VAL A 27 -3.71 -1.30 -6.66
CA VAL A 27 -3.81 -2.40 -5.70
C VAL A 27 -2.49 -2.64 -4.95
N GLU A 28 -1.36 -2.24 -5.52
CA GLU A 28 -0.05 -2.30 -4.86
C GLU A 28 0.02 -1.32 -3.69
N HIS A 29 -0.58 -0.13 -3.81
CA HIS A 29 -0.68 0.82 -2.69
C HIS A 29 -1.53 0.25 -1.55
N LEU A 30 -2.64 -0.41 -1.91
CA LEU A 30 -3.49 -1.08 -0.94
C LEU A 30 -2.73 -2.20 -0.24
N LEU A 31 -2.06 -3.08 -1.00
CA LEU A 31 -1.27 -4.17 -0.43
C LEU A 31 -0.14 -3.66 0.45
N LEU A 32 0.52 -2.56 0.06
CA LEU A 32 1.55 -1.91 0.87
C LEU A 32 0.98 -1.45 2.24
N ALA A 33 -0.20 -0.82 2.25
CA ALA A 33 -0.87 -0.43 3.49
C ALA A 33 -1.38 -1.64 4.30
N MET A 34 -1.72 -2.76 3.65
CA MET A 34 -2.07 -4.01 4.33
C MET A 34 -0.88 -4.63 5.06
N LEU A 35 0.37 -4.32 4.69
CA LEU A 35 1.54 -4.82 5.43
C LEU A 35 1.60 -4.26 6.87
N ASP A 36 1.00 -3.10 7.10
CA ASP A 36 0.90 -2.44 8.41
C ASP A 36 -0.43 -2.73 9.12
N ASN A 37 -1.36 -3.43 8.45
CA ASN A 37 -2.60 -3.90 9.04
C ASN A 37 -2.33 -5.20 9.85
N PRO A 38 -2.54 -5.21 11.19
CA PRO A 38 -2.23 -6.37 12.02
C PRO A 38 -2.84 -7.69 11.55
N SER A 39 -4.11 -7.67 11.15
CA SER A 39 -4.83 -8.86 10.67
C SER A 39 -4.26 -9.38 9.36
N ALA A 40 -4.06 -8.51 8.37
CA ALA A 40 -3.50 -8.89 7.08
C ALA A 40 -2.03 -9.32 7.18
N ALA A 41 -1.21 -8.61 7.96
CA ALA A 41 0.19 -8.96 8.21
C ALA A 41 0.31 -10.33 8.88
N HIS A 42 -0.61 -10.68 9.80
CA HIS A 42 -0.66 -12.03 10.39
C HIS A 42 -0.90 -13.11 9.33
N VAL A 43 -1.90 -12.91 8.46
CA VAL A 43 -2.22 -13.86 7.38
C VAL A 43 -1.05 -14.00 6.41
N LEU A 44 -0.45 -12.89 5.97
CA LEU A 44 0.68 -12.91 5.03
C LEU A 44 1.89 -13.66 5.60
N ARG A 45 2.23 -13.45 6.88
CA ARG A 45 3.28 -14.22 7.57
C ARG A 45 2.92 -15.69 7.69
N ALA A 46 1.66 -16.02 7.98
CA ALA A 46 1.19 -17.40 8.03
C ALA A 46 1.27 -18.10 6.66
N CYS A 47 1.18 -17.35 5.57
CA CYS A 47 1.44 -17.81 4.21
C CYS A 47 2.93 -17.89 3.84
N GLY A 48 3.85 -17.54 4.76
CA GLY A 48 5.30 -17.59 4.53
C GLY A 48 5.88 -16.37 3.81
N ALA A 49 5.15 -15.26 3.73
CA ALA A 49 5.68 -14.03 3.13
C ALA A 49 6.69 -13.34 4.05
N ASP A 50 7.81 -12.91 3.48
CA ASP A 50 8.70 -11.93 4.09
C ASP A 50 8.13 -10.52 3.85
N LEU A 51 7.66 -9.86 4.92
CA LEU A 51 7.02 -8.55 4.80
C LEU A 51 8.01 -7.42 4.53
N GLU A 52 9.28 -7.58 4.92
CA GLU A 52 10.31 -6.58 4.66
C GLU A 52 10.70 -6.60 3.19
N GLU A 53 10.94 -7.80 2.65
CA GLU A 53 11.19 -7.99 1.22
C GLU A 53 9.99 -7.51 0.39
N LEU A 54 8.77 -7.93 0.74
CA LEU A 54 7.55 -7.55 0.03
C LEU A 54 7.36 -6.02 0.03
N ARG A 55 7.63 -5.35 1.15
CA ARG A 55 7.57 -3.89 1.24
C ARG A 55 8.56 -3.23 0.28
N ALA A 56 9.79 -3.73 0.20
CA ALA A 56 10.81 -3.18 -0.70
C ALA A 56 10.43 -3.37 -2.18
N VAL A 57 9.89 -4.54 -2.53
CA VAL A 57 9.41 -4.83 -3.89
C VAL A 57 8.23 -3.93 -4.26
N LEU A 58 7.24 -3.78 -3.38
CA LEU A 58 6.06 -2.94 -3.64
C LEU A 58 6.43 -1.46 -3.80
N ASN A 59 7.26 -0.90 -2.92
CA ASN A 59 7.70 0.49 -3.04
C ASN A 59 8.39 0.73 -4.39
N ARG A 60 9.34 -0.15 -4.75
CA ARG A 60 10.04 -0.06 -6.05
C ARG A 60 9.07 -0.17 -7.22
N HIS A 61 8.12 -1.11 -7.16
CA HIS A 61 7.15 -1.31 -8.23
C HIS A 61 6.28 -0.07 -8.41
N ILE A 62 5.74 0.48 -7.30
CA ILE A 62 4.92 1.68 -7.28
C ILE A 62 5.70 2.86 -7.88
N GLU A 63 6.92 3.12 -7.42
CA GLU A 63 7.76 4.23 -7.89
C GLU A 63 8.11 4.12 -9.38
N THR A 64 8.26 2.89 -9.88
CA THR A 64 8.64 2.65 -11.29
C THR A 64 7.45 2.76 -12.24
N HIS A 65 6.27 2.30 -11.81
CA HIS A 65 5.13 2.09 -12.70
C HIS A 65 3.95 3.03 -12.45
N THR A 66 4.00 3.85 -11.39
CA THR A 66 2.93 4.80 -11.11
C THR A 66 3.32 6.17 -11.63
N PRO A 67 2.62 6.72 -12.64
CA PRO A 67 2.87 8.06 -13.11
C PRO A 67 2.66 9.08 -11.99
N VAL A 68 3.47 10.13 -11.99
CA VAL A 68 3.33 11.27 -11.08
C VAL A 68 2.66 12.40 -11.84
N VAL A 69 1.64 13.02 -11.23
CA VAL A 69 0.97 14.19 -11.80
C VAL A 69 1.99 15.32 -11.94
N PRO A 70 2.22 15.87 -13.15
CA PRO A 70 3.08 17.03 -13.33
C PRO A 70 2.53 18.21 -12.52
N GLY A 71 3.41 18.92 -11.81
CA GLY A 71 3.01 20.17 -11.16
C GLY A 71 2.64 21.21 -12.20
N VAL A 72 1.46 21.82 -12.07
CA VAL A 72 1.08 23.06 -12.77
C VAL A 72 1.86 24.25 -12.25
#